data_AF-A0A553HIM4-F1
#
_entry.id   AF-A0A553HIM4-F1
#
_cell.length_a   1.000
_cell.length_b   1.000
_cell.length_c   1.000
_cell.angle_alpha   90.00
_cell.angle_beta   90.00
_cell.angle_gamma   90.00
#
_symmetry.space_group_name_H-M   'P 1'
#
loop_
_entity.id
_entity.type
_entity.pdbx_description
1 polymer ?
#
loop_
_entity_poly.entity_id
_entity_poly.type
_entity_poly.pdbx_seq_one_letter_code
_entity_poly.pdbx_strand_id
1 'polypeptide(L)'
;MAPLTETEEQTLIQQVLDQLADSPYACSALIKLSGGTANFLYRGTLKEPLSDGGDTGTVIVKVSTGFVATNKDFLLDVSRCGFEKSMLSALDGFSKTISTSGGHVIVKAPKIFSFDEKTHTQVLQDFADTADVTTILESPSVSELLPGSSPASLGLSVGSWLRMFHNWAAEPAQSALASQVGANEGMRKLKCLITYDSFIEILERHPEVIEGTMDTLKEVQATMQNEFNGPQTTEQDGGVHGLIHGDFWGGNILLPSGPWTESQDPAKPTDIFVIDWENVQFGHRAVDVGGLLADLYERYHFKGVEASIPAMKGFIEGYGPLSEDLAYRVAVHAGVHLICWYYRRNRNAPLPHPLPKVLAALTIGRDLIFKGWAKDKAWLHTSIIGPMFADENLLK
;
A
#
# COMPACT_ATOMS: atom_id res chain seq x y z
N MET A 1 21.80 -0.63 7.38
CA MET A 1 20.85 0.45 7.67
C MET A 1 21.50 1.35 8.70
N ALA A 2 21.56 2.65 8.43
CA ALA A 2 22.12 3.66 9.31
C ALA A 2 20.99 4.61 9.78
N PRO A 3 20.14 4.22 10.74
CA PRO A 3 19.12 5.12 11.29
C PRO A 3 19.77 6.28 12.06
N LEU A 4 18.96 7.26 12.47
CA LEU A 4 19.40 8.26 13.45
C LEU A 4 19.87 7.59 14.74
N THR A 5 20.88 8.18 15.35
CA THR A 5 21.27 7.89 16.73
C THR A 5 20.17 8.34 17.69
N GLU A 6 20.15 7.77 18.89
CA GLU A 6 19.18 8.14 19.92
C GLU A 6 19.21 9.65 20.24
N THR A 7 20.40 10.26 20.26
CA THR A 7 20.56 11.70 20.49
C THR A 7 20.02 12.55 19.33
N GLU A 8 20.27 12.15 18.08
CA GLU A 8 19.70 12.82 16.90
C GLU A 8 18.16 12.73 16.92
N GLU A 9 17.61 11.58 17.30
CA GLU A 9 16.17 11.37 17.39
C GLU A 9 15.52 12.17 18.53
N GLN A 10 16.13 12.22 19.72
CA GLN A 10 15.66 13.07 20.82
C GLN A 10 15.68 14.55 20.45
N THR A 11 16.70 14.98 19.69
CA THR A 11 16.79 16.35 19.18
C THR A 11 15.62 16.65 18.23
N LEU A 12 15.32 15.73 17.31
CA LEU A 12 14.18 15.85 16.40
C LEU A 12 12.85 15.92 17.15
N ILE A 13 12.64 15.06 18.15
CA ILE A 13 11.45 15.08 19.00
C ILE A 13 11.27 16.43 19.68
N GLN A 14 12.34 16.99 20.26
CA GLN A 14 12.27 18.29 20.93
C GLN A 14 11.94 19.42 19.94
N GLN A 15 12.55 19.41 18.75
CA GLN A 15 12.26 20.38 17.70
C GLN A 15 10.79 20.36 17.29
N VAL A 16 10.21 19.17 17.14
CA VAL A 16 8.79 19.00 16.80
C VAL A 16 7.88 19.48 17.95
N LEU A 17 8.22 19.17 19.20
CA LEU A 17 7.48 19.67 20.36
C LEU A 17 7.49 21.20 20.42
N ASP A 18 8.65 21.81 20.23
CA ASP A 18 8.81 23.27 20.22
C ASP A 18 8.03 23.90 19.05
N GLN A 19 8.08 23.29 17.87
CA GLN A 19 7.33 23.73 16.69
C GLN A 19 5.81 23.73 16.94
N LEU A 20 5.29 22.67 17.57
CA LEU A 20 3.85 22.52 17.80
C LEU A 20 3.34 23.31 19.01
N ALA A 21 4.23 23.85 19.86
CA ALA A 21 3.89 24.40 21.18
C ALA A 21 2.84 25.52 21.15
N ASP A 22 2.87 26.38 20.13
CA ASP A 22 1.96 27.52 19.97
C ASP A 22 0.77 27.21 19.03
N SER A 23 0.63 25.95 18.62
CA SER A 23 -0.46 25.49 17.74
C SER A 23 -1.57 24.77 18.52
N PRO A 24 -2.77 24.60 17.93
CA PRO A 24 -3.80 23.71 18.48
C PRO A 24 -3.36 22.24 18.64
N TYR A 25 -2.23 21.86 18.06
CA TYR A 25 -1.68 20.51 18.10
C TYR A 25 -0.52 20.37 19.08
N ALA A 26 -0.37 21.31 20.02
CA ALA A 26 0.66 21.27 21.05
C ALA A 26 0.60 19.95 21.83
N CYS A 27 1.71 19.20 21.80
CA CYS A 27 1.80 17.91 22.45
C CYS A 27 2.52 18.01 23.80
N SER A 28 2.07 17.20 24.77
CA SER A 28 2.76 16.96 26.03
C SER A 28 3.87 15.92 25.89
N ALA A 29 3.71 14.98 24.96
CA ALA A 29 4.68 13.95 24.63
C ALA A 29 4.54 13.49 23.18
N LEU A 30 5.63 12.99 22.61
CA LEU A 30 5.67 12.28 21.34
C LEU A 30 6.23 10.87 21.58
N ILE A 31 5.47 9.86 21.16
CA ILE A 31 5.87 8.45 21.25
C ILE A 31 6.14 7.96 19.84
N LYS A 32 7.35 7.47 19.57
CA LYS A 32 7.71 6.89 18.26
C LYS A 32 6.81 5.70 17.95
N LEU A 33 6.28 5.68 16.73
CA LEU A 33 5.54 4.54 16.20
C LEU A 33 6.47 3.63 15.39
N SER A 34 6.21 2.32 15.45
CA SER A 34 6.84 1.33 14.59
C SER A 34 6.13 1.25 13.23
N GLY A 35 6.83 0.74 12.20
CA GLY A 35 6.22 0.36 10.91
C GLY A 35 6.57 1.29 9.74
N GLY A 36 6.89 2.56 9.99
CA GLY A 36 7.31 3.49 8.93
C GLY A 36 8.79 3.29 8.52
N THR A 37 9.07 3.20 7.22
CA THR A 37 10.45 3.07 6.71
C THR A 37 11.04 4.39 6.23
N ALA A 38 10.20 5.25 5.64
CA ALA A 38 10.57 6.50 4.99
C ALA A 38 10.58 7.71 5.93
N ASN A 39 9.61 7.82 6.84
CA ASN A 39 9.41 9.01 7.68
C ASN A 39 9.56 8.71 9.16
N PHE A 40 9.85 9.76 9.94
CA PHE A 40 9.79 9.69 11.39
C PHE A 40 8.34 9.88 11.81
N LEU A 41 7.77 8.85 12.42
CA LEU A 41 6.36 8.79 12.77
C LEU A 41 6.21 8.75 14.29
N TYR A 42 5.40 9.66 14.83
CA TYR A 42 5.13 9.77 16.25
C TYR A 42 3.64 9.84 16.52
N ARG A 43 3.19 9.25 17.62
CA ARG A 43 1.90 9.56 18.23
C ARG A 43 2.11 10.67 19.25
N GLY A 44 1.49 11.81 19.02
CA GLY A 44 1.49 12.94 19.94
C GLY A 44 0.32 12.89 20.90
N THR A 45 0.57 13.01 22.19
CA THR A 45 -0.49 13.24 23.19
C THR A 45 -0.71 14.74 23.30
N LEU A 46 -1.89 15.21 22.91
CA LEU A 46 -2.22 16.63 22.93
C LEU A 46 -2.27 17.17 24.37
N LYS A 47 -1.89 18.44 24.56
CA LYS A 47 -2.07 19.14 25.84
C LYS A 47 -3.54 19.45 26.09
N GLU A 48 -4.25 19.82 25.04
CA GLU A 48 -5.68 20.09 25.04
C GLU A 48 -6.33 19.24 23.93
N PRO A 49 -7.41 18.50 24.20
CA PRO A 49 -8.11 17.73 23.17
C PRO A 49 -8.62 18.61 22.02
N LEU A 50 -8.68 18.07 20.80
CA LEU A 50 -9.23 18.81 19.66
C LEU A 50 -10.74 19.01 19.81
N SER A 51 -11.22 20.18 19.39
CA SER A 51 -12.66 20.50 19.37
C SER A 51 -13.33 20.02 18.08
N ASP A 52 -13.21 18.74 17.73
CA ASP A 52 -13.68 18.16 16.46
C ASP A 52 -15.00 17.38 16.59
N GLY A 53 -15.70 17.52 17.72
CA GLY A 53 -16.91 16.78 18.03
C GLY A 53 -16.67 15.47 18.79
N GLY A 54 -15.40 15.11 19.05
CA GLY A 54 -14.98 14.14 20.06
C GLY A 54 -13.95 14.74 21.02
N ASP A 55 -13.57 13.98 22.05
CA ASP A 55 -12.44 14.31 22.94
C ASP A 55 -11.14 13.72 22.37
N THR A 56 -10.76 14.11 21.14
CA THR A 56 -9.56 13.60 20.48
C THR A 56 -8.31 14.06 21.22
N GLY A 57 -7.72 13.17 22.02
CA GLY A 57 -6.52 13.45 22.84
C GLY A 57 -5.19 13.11 22.18
N THR A 58 -5.19 12.54 20.97
CA THR A 58 -3.96 12.15 20.26
C THR A 58 -3.99 12.52 18.78
N VAL A 59 -2.81 12.71 18.21
CA VAL A 59 -2.56 12.98 16.79
C VAL A 59 -1.38 12.16 16.30
N ILE A 60 -1.30 11.95 14.99
CA ILE A 60 -0.10 11.43 14.35
C ILE A 60 0.75 12.60 13.86
N VAL A 61 2.02 12.61 14.21
CA VAL A 61 3.00 13.58 13.72
C VAL A 61 3.98 12.84 12.82
N LYS A 62 3.99 13.21 11.54
CA LYS A 62 4.84 12.61 10.50
C LYS A 62 5.84 13.66 10.03
N VAL A 63 7.13 13.37 10.21
CA VAL A 63 8.22 14.26 9.79
C VAL A 63 8.95 13.64 8.62
N SER A 64 8.94 14.34 7.49
CA SER A 64 9.62 13.93 6.27
C SER A 64 11.00 14.58 6.19
N THR A 65 11.99 13.81 5.75
CA THR A 65 13.35 14.31 5.52
C THR A 65 13.84 13.94 4.13
N GLY A 66 15.00 14.49 3.73
CA GLY A 66 15.67 14.17 2.46
C GLY A 66 16.27 12.75 2.37
N PHE A 67 15.96 11.88 3.33
CA PHE A 67 16.39 10.48 3.40
C PHE A 67 15.32 9.62 4.07
N VAL A 68 15.45 8.29 3.98
CA VAL A 68 14.53 7.36 4.67
C VAL A 68 14.89 7.25 6.15
N ALA A 69 13.90 7.32 7.04
CA ALA A 69 14.10 7.31 8.49
C ALA A 69 14.93 6.10 9.00
N THR A 70 14.84 4.96 8.32
CA THR A 70 15.60 3.75 8.67
C THR A 70 17.05 3.75 8.18
N ASN A 71 17.42 4.64 7.25
CA ASN A 71 18.76 4.68 6.66
C ASN A 71 19.09 6.07 6.08
N LYS A 72 19.81 6.90 6.84
CA LYS A 72 20.16 8.27 6.41
C LYS A 72 21.03 8.37 5.16
N ASP A 73 21.71 7.29 4.80
CA ASP A 73 22.50 7.21 3.58
C ASP A 73 21.66 6.94 2.32
N PHE A 74 20.37 6.60 2.49
CA PHE A 74 19.43 6.42 1.38
C PHE A 74 18.60 7.69 1.23
N LEU A 75 18.99 8.50 0.25
CA LEU A 75 18.31 9.75 -0.08
C LEU A 75 16.89 9.47 -0.58
N LEU A 76 15.95 10.31 -0.17
CA LEU A 76 14.56 10.24 -0.54
C LEU A 76 14.00 11.65 -0.73
N ASP A 77 13.31 11.87 -1.85
CA ASP A 77 12.73 13.18 -2.18
C ASP A 77 11.72 13.61 -1.11
N VAL A 78 11.98 14.74 -0.46
CA VAL A 78 11.13 15.27 0.63
C VAL A 78 9.81 15.84 0.11
N SER A 79 9.71 16.21 -1.18
CA SER A 79 8.48 16.76 -1.76
C SER A 79 7.28 15.82 -1.69
N ARG A 80 7.53 14.51 -1.49
CA ARG A 80 6.52 13.47 -1.24
C ARG A 80 5.47 13.86 -0.18
N CYS A 81 5.86 14.58 0.87
CA CYS A 81 4.93 15.02 1.92
C CYS A 81 3.94 16.09 1.44
N GLY A 82 4.35 16.91 0.45
CA GLY A 82 3.47 17.88 -0.20
C GLY A 82 2.42 17.19 -1.07
N PHE A 83 2.81 16.14 -1.80
CA PHE A 83 1.89 15.32 -2.58
C PHE A 83 0.91 14.56 -1.68
N GLU A 84 1.40 13.98 -0.58
CA GLU A 84 0.55 13.37 0.45
C GLU A 84 -0.45 14.36 1.01
N LYS A 85 -0.01 15.58 1.38
CA LYS A 85 -0.90 16.63 1.88
C LYS A 85 -2.00 16.94 0.89
N SER A 86 -1.68 17.10 -0.39
CA SER A 86 -2.68 17.40 -1.43
C SER A 86 -3.66 16.25 -1.61
N MET A 87 -3.19 15.00 -1.59
CA MET A 87 -4.05 13.83 -1.71
C MET A 87 -4.97 13.67 -0.50
N LEU A 88 -4.43 13.74 0.73
CA LEU A 88 -5.23 13.66 1.96
C LEU A 88 -6.27 14.79 2.05
N SER A 89 -5.92 16.00 1.57
CA SER A 89 -6.89 17.11 1.51
C SER A 89 -8.05 16.80 0.56
N ALA A 90 -7.80 16.13 -0.56
CA ALA A 90 -8.84 15.75 -1.52
C ALA A 90 -9.65 14.53 -1.08
N LEU A 91 -9.08 13.66 -0.25
CA LEU A 91 -9.76 12.51 0.33
C LEU A 91 -10.62 12.86 1.55
N ASP A 92 -10.52 14.07 2.07
CA ASP A 92 -11.41 14.51 3.16
C ASP A 92 -12.87 14.49 2.66
N GLY A 93 -13.71 13.69 3.32
CA GLY A 93 -15.07 13.40 2.88
C GLY A 93 -15.21 12.30 1.81
N PHE A 94 -14.12 11.75 1.28
CA PHE A 94 -14.13 10.55 0.43
C PHE A 94 -14.17 9.28 1.29
N SER A 95 -15.31 9.07 1.97
CA SER A 95 -15.59 7.82 2.68
C SER A 95 -16.67 7.04 1.95
N LYS A 96 -16.51 5.72 1.83
CA LYS A 96 -17.49 4.86 1.17
C LYS A 96 -17.92 3.72 2.07
N THR A 97 -19.23 3.57 2.25
CA THR A 97 -19.83 2.43 2.92
C THR A 97 -20.00 1.30 1.92
N ILE A 98 -19.39 0.15 2.21
CA ILE A 98 -19.49 -1.09 1.47
C ILE A 98 -20.36 -2.05 2.26
N SER A 99 -21.37 -2.61 1.60
CA SER A 99 -22.17 -3.69 2.15
C SER A 99 -21.47 -5.02 1.85
N THR A 100 -21.29 -5.84 2.87
CA THR A 100 -20.78 -7.20 2.75
C THR A 100 -21.86 -8.19 3.22
N SER A 101 -21.61 -9.50 3.15
CA SER A 101 -22.47 -10.50 3.78
C SER A 101 -22.58 -10.36 5.30
N GLY A 102 -21.56 -9.78 5.96
CA GLY A 102 -21.47 -9.63 7.41
C GLY A 102 -22.09 -8.34 7.95
N GLY A 103 -22.36 -7.34 7.10
CA GLY A 103 -22.90 -6.04 7.50
C GLY A 103 -22.33 -4.90 6.66
N HIS A 104 -22.05 -3.76 7.31
CA HIS A 104 -21.55 -2.56 6.66
C HIS A 104 -20.15 -2.19 7.16
N VAL A 105 -19.26 -1.91 6.21
CA VAL A 105 -17.89 -1.46 6.44
C VAL A 105 -17.72 -0.09 5.79
N ILE A 106 -17.04 0.84 6.45
CA ILE A 106 -16.67 2.12 5.86
C ILE A 106 -15.16 2.17 5.70
N VAL A 107 -14.70 2.52 4.50
CA VAL A 107 -13.28 2.70 4.21
C VAL A 107 -13.01 4.19 3.96
N LYS A 108 -11.99 4.74 4.62
CA LYS A 108 -11.62 6.17 4.53
C LYS A 108 -10.12 6.40 4.74
N ALA A 109 -9.65 7.60 4.42
CA ALA A 109 -8.28 8.05 4.67
C ALA A 109 -8.21 8.94 5.93
N PRO A 110 -7.04 9.14 6.55
CA PRO A 110 -6.87 10.09 7.64
C PRO A 110 -7.08 11.52 7.17
N LYS A 111 -7.63 12.35 8.05
CA LYS A 111 -7.62 13.81 7.84
C LYS A 111 -6.21 14.34 8.06
N ILE A 112 -5.83 15.34 7.26
CA ILE A 112 -4.67 16.18 7.55
C ILE A 112 -5.12 17.43 8.30
N PHE A 113 -4.58 17.60 9.51
CA PHE A 113 -4.92 18.72 10.39
C PHE A 113 -4.02 19.92 10.17
N SER A 114 -2.73 19.69 9.93
CA SER A 114 -1.79 20.74 9.53
C SER A 114 -0.61 20.20 8.73
N PHE A 115 0.02 21.10 7.99
CA PHE A 115 1.26 20.85 7.27
C PHE A 115 2.14 22.08 7.34
N ASP A 116 3.37 21.91 7.82
CA ASP A 116 4.39 22.95 7.84
C ASP A 116 5.41 22.70 6.73
N GLU A 117 5.40 23.57 5.71
CA GLU A 117 6.26 23.45 4.53
C GLU A 117 7.75 23.64 4.83
N LYS A 118 8.12 24.36 5.91
CA LYS A 118 9.52 24.64 6.23
C LYS A 118 10.21 23.45 6.87
N THR A 119 9.46 22.74 7.71
CA THR A 119 9.94 21.59 8.48
C THR A 119 9.52 20.25 7.87
N HIS A 120 8.61 20.27 6.90
CA HIS A 120 8.01 19.07 6.29
C HIS A 120 7.31 18.18 7.34
N THR A 121 6.69 18.82 8.34
CA THR A 121 5.94 18.18 9.42
C THR A 121 4.45 18.17 9.07
N GLN A 122 3.84 16.99 9.09
CA GLN A 122 2.39 16.79 8.96
C GLN A 122 1.81 16.40 10.32
N VAL A 123 0.67 17.00 10.67
CA VAL A 123 -0.17 16.53 11.78
C VAL A 123 -1.42 15.91 11.17
N LEU A 124 -1.63 14.63 11.44
CA LEU A 124 -2.68 13.79 10.88
C LEU A 124 -3.61 13.27 11.97
N GLN A 125 -4.82 12.90 11.57
CA GLN A 125 -5.76 12.16 12.41
C GLN A 125 -5.13 10.86 12.92
N ASP A 126 -5.25 10.62 14.23
CA ASP A 126 -4.90 9.35 14.84
C ASP A 126 -6.10 8.41 14.90
N PHE A 127 -5.85 7.13 14.66
CA PHE A 127 -6.80 6.05 14.82
C PHE A 127 -6.31 5.18 15.96
N ALA A 128 -6.64 5.58 17.19
CA ALA A 128 -6.29 4.82 18.39
C ALA A 128 -6.87 3.39 18.32
N ASP A 129 -6.20 2.46 19.00
CA ASP A 129 -6.60 1.04 19.07
C ASP A 129 -6.75 0.36 17.70
N THR A 130 -5.92 0.74 16.71
CA THR A 130 -5.85 0.06 15.41
C THR A 130 -4.53 -0.68 15.21
N ALA A 131 -4.56 -1.69 14.34
CA ALA A 131 -3.40 -2.44 13.88
C ALA A 131 -3.50 -2.60 12.35
N ASP A 132 -2.35 -2.67 11.68
CA ASP A 132 -2.32 -2.91 10.24
C ASP A 132 -2.72 -4.35 9.89
N VAL A 133 -3.22 -4.56 8.67
CA VAL A 133 -3.69 -5.87 8.19
C VAL A 133 -2.58 -6.92 8.24
N THR A 134 -1.31 -6.54 8.01
CA THR A 134 -0.19 -7.50 8.12
C THR A 134 -0.06 -7.99 9.56
N THR A 135 -0.04 -7.08 10.53
CA THR A 135 0.03 -7.41 11.95
C THR A 135 -1.14 -8.29 12.40
N ILE A 136 -2.36 -7.99 11.95
CA ILE A 136 -3.56 -8.78 12.31
C ILE A 136 -3.50 -10.18 11.70
N LEU A 137 -3.16 -10.30 10.41
CA LEU A 137 -3.06 -11.58 9.71
C LEU A 137 -1.99 -12.49 10.29
N GLU A 138 -0.88 -11.92 10.75
CA GLU A 138 0.24 -12.66 11.33
C GLU A 138 0.08 -12.93 12.83
N SER A 139 -0.98 -12.42 13.45
CA SER A 139 -1.30 -12.67 14.85
C SER A 139 -1.60 -14.15 15.09
N PRO A 140 -1.07 -14.76 16.18
CA PRO A 140 -1.47 -16.09 16.61
C PRO A 140 -2.98 -16.23 16.86
N SER A 141 -3.67 -15.12 17.14
CA SER A 141 -5.12 -15.05 17.38
C SER A 141 -5.90 -14.62 16.13
N VAL A 142 -5.36 -14.78 14.91
CA VAL A 142 -6.03 -14.36 13.67
C VAL A 142 -7.44 -14.94 13.53
N SER A 143 -7.72 -16.16 14.02
CA SER A 143 -9.07 -16.76 13.97
C SER A 143 -10.07 -16.09 14.91
N GLU A 144 -9.60 -15.43 15.96
CA GLU A 144 -10.43 -14.64 16.89
C GLU A 144 -10.60 -13.21 16.39
N LEU A 145 -9.54 -12.64 15.81
CA LEU A 145 -9.55 -11.28 15.25
C LEU A 145 -10.33 -11.21 13.94
N LEU A 146 -10.22 -12.23 13.08
CA LEU A 146 -10.94 -12.36 11.82
C LEU A 146 -11.68 -13.71 11.77
N PRO A 147 -12.80 -13.85 12.51
CA PRO A 147 -13.57 -15.08 12.58
C PRO A 147 -14.39 -15.33 11.30
N GLY A 148 -14.61 -16.61 10.98
CA GLY A 148 -15.54 -17.04 9.93
C GLY A 148 -15.19 -16.47 8.55
N SER A 149 -16.15 -15.77 7.92
CA SER A 149 -16.00 -15.17 6.59
C SER A 149 -15.37 -13.78 6.60
N SER A 150 -15.01 -13.24 7.76
CA SER A 150 -14.48 -11.87 7.87
C SER A 150 -13.22 -11.58 7.05
N PRO A 151 -12.26 -12.52 6.81
CA PRO A 151 -11.16 -12.22 5.89
C PRO A 151 -11.67 -11.90 4.48
N ALA A 152 -12.70 -12.61 4.00
CA ALA A 152 -13.30 -12.32 2.70
C ALA A 152 -14.03 -10.98 2.70
N SER A 153 -14.79 -10.65 3.77
CA SER A 153 -15.40 -9.32 3.93
C SER A 153 -14.37 -8.20 3.91
N LEU A 154 -13.26 -8.36 4.65
CA LEU A 154 -12.14 -7.41 4.65
C LEU A 154 -11.61 -7.19 3.24
N GLY A 155 -11.30 -8.28 2.53
CA GLY A 155 -10.87 -8.24 1.15
C GLY A 155 -11.86 -7.47 0.26
N LEU A 156 -13.14 -7.84 0.33
CA LEU A 156 -14.23 -7.23 -0.42
C LEU A 156 -14.30 -5.72 -0.20
N SER A 157 -14.30 -5.27 1.05
CA SER A 157 -14.34 -3.86 1.40
C SER A 157 -13.15 -3.07 0.87
N VAL A 158 -11.94 -3.62 1.03
CA VAL A 158 -10.70 -2.98 0.53
C VAL A 158 -10.69 -2.92 -1.00
N GLY A 159 -11.08 -4.01 -1.68
CA GLY A 159 -11.13 -4.08 -3.14
C GLY A 159 -12.16 -3.12 -3.74
N SER A 160 -13.36 -3.10 -3.17
CA SER A 160 -14.42 -2.19 -3.60
C SER A 160 -14.02 -0.74 -3.41
N TRP A 161 -13.45 -0.39 -2.26
CA TRP A 161 -12.98 0.98 -2.03
C TRP A 161 -11.86 1.37 -3.00
N LEU A 162 -10.89 0.49 -3.27
CA LEU A 162 -9.79 0.81 -4.20
C LEU A 162 -10.30 1.06 -5.62
N ARG A 163 -11.25 0.26 -6.11
CA ARG A 163 -11.90 0.53 -7.41
C ARG A 163 -12.63 1.86 -7.40
N MET A 164 -13.37 2.17 -6.34
CA MET A 164 -14.07 3.44 -6.22
C MET A 164 -13.10 4.62 -6.23
N PHE A 165 -11.98 4.51 -5.52
CA PHE A 165 -10.89 5.50 -5.53
C PHE A 165 -10.33 5.66 -6.94
N HIS A 166 -9.91 4.58 -7.61
CA HIS A 166 -9.36 4.65 -8.97
C HIS A 166 -10.35 5.28 -9.97
N ASN A 167 -11.64 5.00 -9.84
CA ASN A 167 -12.66 5.57 -10.72
C ASN A 167 -12.92 7.05 -10.40
N TRP A 168 -13.07 7.39 -9.13
CA TRP A 168 -13.25 8.77 -8.69
C TRP A 168 -12.08 9.65 -9.11
N ALA A 169 -10.85 9.19 -8.91
CA ALA A 169 -9.65 9.93 -9.27
C ALA A 169 -9.46 10.10 -10.78
N ALA A 170 -10.14 9.29 -11.59
CA ALA A 170 -10.15 9.39 -13.05
C ALA A 170 -11.29 10.29 -13.58
N GLU A 171 -12.20 10.76 -12.73
CA GLU A 171 -13.26 11.68 -13.16
C GLU A 171 -12.66 13.01 -13.65
N PRO A 172 -13.24 13.65 -14.68
CA PRO A 172 -12.75 14.95 -15.18
C PRO A 172 -12.66 16.03 -14.10
N ALA A 173 -13.53 15.96 -13.08
CA ALA A 173 -13.52 16.84 -11.92
C ALA A 173 -12.21 16.77 -11.11
N GLN A 174 -11.49 15.64 -11.17
CA GLN A 174 -10.22 15.44 -10.46
C GLN A 174 -8.99 15.70 -11.33
N SER A 175 -9.15 16.19 -12.57
CA SER A 175 -8.03 16.44 -13.49
C SER A 175 -6.94 17.37 -12.92
N ALA A 176 -7.33 18.41 -12.17
CA ALA A 176 -6.39 19.30 -11.50
C ALA A 176 -5.59 18.57 -10.40
N LEU A 177 -6.27 17.73 -9.60
CA LEU A 177 -5.63 16.90 -8.58
C LEU A 177 -4.69 15.88 -9.23
N ALA A 178 -5.12 15.22 -10.30
CA ALA A 178 -4.31 14.28 -11.06
C ALA A 178 -3.04 14.94 -11.61
N SER A 179 -3.14 16.17 -12.12
CA SER A 179 -1.99 16.94 -12.61
C SER A 179 -1.04 17.34 -11.48
N GLN A 180 -1.59 17.74 -10.33
CA GLN A 180 -0.79 18.16 -9.18
C GLN A 180 -0.07 16.96 -8.54
N VAL A 181 -0.80 15.91 -8.21
CA VAL A 181 -0.30 14.75 -7.48
C VAL A 181 0.48 13.81 -8.39
N GLY A 182 0.10 13.73 -9.67
CA GLY A 182 0.83 12.98 -10.67
C GLY A 182 2.30 13.41 -10.79
N ALA A 183 2.60 14.69 -10.54
CA ALA A 183 3.97 15.21 -10.61
C ALA A 183 4.94 14.65 -9.54
N ASN A 184 4.53 13.68 -8.72
CA ASN A 184 5.37 12.96 -7.75
C ASN A 184 6.41 12.03 -8.42
N GLU A 185 7.30 12.61 -9.22
CA GLU A 185 8.31 11.91 -10.01
C GLU A 185 9.34 11.20 -9.12
N GLY A 186 9.70 11.80 -7.97
CA GLY A 186 10.63 11.20 -7.01
C GLY A 186 10.15 9.84 -6.51
N MET A 187 8.87 9.74 -6.12
CA MET A 187 8.29 8.48 -5.67
C MET A 187 8.04 7.49 -6.81
N ARG A 188 7.74 7.98 -8.02
CA ARG A 188 7.64 7.14 -9.22
C ARG A 188 8.98 6.48 -9.59
N LYS A 189 10.07 7.26 -9.57
CA LYS A 189 11.44 6.75 -9.76
C LYS A 189 11.82 5.77 -8.67
N LEU A 190 11.51 6.07 -7.40
CA LEU A 190 11.74 5.14 -6.31
C LEU A 190 11.00 3.82 -6.54
N LYS A 191 9.72 3.88 -6.90
CA LYS A 191 8.92 2.68 -7.13
C LYS A 191 9.52 1.82 -8.24
N CYS A 192 9.92 2.43 -9.35
CA CYS A 192 10.63 1.75 -10.44
C CYS A 192 11.94 1.10 -9.97
N LEU A 193 12.75 1.83 -9.19
CA LEU A 193 14.02 1.34 -8.66
C LEU A 193 13.86 0.08 -7.80
N ILE A 194 12.90 0.09 -6.87
CA ILE A 194 12.70 -1.03 -5.93
C ILE A 194 11.93 -2.20 -6.55
N THR A 195 11.36 -2.03 -7.75
CA THR A 195 10.66 -3.08 -8.49
C THR A 195 11.42 -3.47 -9.76
N TYR A 196 11.23 -2.71 -10.84
CA TYR A 196 11.66 -3.04 -12.20
C TYR A 196 13.17 -2.98 -12.39
N ASP A 197 13.89 -2.13 -11.66
CA ASP A 197 15.37 -2.13 -11.72
C ASP A 197 15.97 -3.28 -10.91
N SER A 198 15.19 -3.92 -10.03
CA SER A 198 15.69 -4.88 -9.04
C SER A 198 15.31 -6.34 -9.30
N PHE A 199 14.16 -6.63 -9.90
CA PHE A 199 13.62 -8.01 -9.91
C PHE A 199 14.47 -9.01 -10.70
N ILE A 200 15.06 -8.60 -11.83
CA ILE A 200 15.98 -9.47 -12.59
C ILE A 200 17.25 -9.76 -11.78
N GLU A 201 17.84 -8.74 -11.15
CA GLU A 201 19.03 -8.91 -10.30
C GLU A 201 18.77 -9.92 -9.17
N ILE A 202 17.56 -9.91 -8.59
CA ILE A 202 17.14 -10.89 -7.57
C ILE A 202 17.09 -12.29 -8.16
N LEU A 203 16.44 -12.45 -9.32
CA LEU A 203 16.31 -13.75 -9.97
C LEU A 203 17.68 -14.31 -10.36
N GLU A 204 18.62 -13.47 -10.83
CA GLU A 204 19.98 -13.87 -11.23
C GLU A 204 20.81 -14.47 -10.09
N ARG A 205 20.44 -14.22 -8.84
CA ARG A 205 21.03 -14.91 -7.66
C ARG A 205 20.65 -16.38 -7.56
N HIS A 206 19.60 -16.78 -8.27
CA HIS A 206 19.01 -18.12 -8.28
C HIS A 206 18.78 -18.58 -9.72
N PRO A 207 19.83 -18.80 -10.53
CA PRO A 207 19.70 -19.09 -11.97
C PRO A 207 18.82 -20.31 -12.29
N GLU A 208 18.66 -21.24 -11.34
CA GLU A 208 17.71 -22.36 -11.42
C GLU A 208 16.26 -21.93 -11.66
N VAL A 209 15.91 -20.67 -11.38
CA VAL A 209 14.58 -20.12 -11.61
C VAL A 209 14.46 -19.36 -12.92
N ILE A 210 15.48 -19.18 -13.77
CA ILE A 210 15.36 -18.26 -14.94
C ILE A 210 15.39 -18.95 -16.31
N GLU A 211 15.67 -20.26 -16.34
CA GLU A 211 15.91 -20.95 -17.61
C GLU A 211 14.74 -20.79 -18.60
N GLY A 212 15.05 -20.24 -19.78
CA GLY A 212 14.07 -20.02 -20.86
C GLY A 212 13.19 -18.78 -20.75
N THR A 213 13.30 -17.95 -19.69
CA THR A 213 12.43 -16.77 -19.51
C THR A 213 13.15 -15.42 -19.63
N MET A 214 14.48 -15.40 -19.69
CA MET A 214 15.28 -14.16 -19.55
C MET A 214 14.94 -13.06 -20.57
N ASP A 215 14.76 -13.41 -21.85
CA ASP A 215 14.48 -12.41 -22.89
C ASP A 215 13.13 -11.71 -22.62
N THR A 216 12.11 -12.47 -22.25
CA THR A 216 10.81 -11.93 -21.84
C THR A 216 10.91 -11.08 -20.57
N LEU A 217 11.69 -11.50 -19.57
CA LEU A 217 11.89 -10.70 -18.35
C LEU A 217 12.54 -9.36 -18.67
N LYS A 218 13.55 -9.33 -19.56
CA LYS A 218 14.20 -8.10 -20.01
C LYS A 218 13.26 -7.20 -20.81
N GLU A 219 12.41 -7.78 -21.66
CA GLU A 219 11.37 -7.04 -22.38
C GLU A 219 10.41 -6.37 -21.39
N VAL A 220 9.90 -7.13 -20.41
CA VAL A 220 9.03 -6.61 -19.34
C VAL A 220 9.73 -5.48 -18.59
N GLN A 221 11.00 -5.68 -18.19
CA GLN A 221 11.77 -4.64 -17.49
C GLN A 221 11.83 -3.36 -18.33
N ALA A 222 12.24 -3.45 -19.59
CA ALA A 222 12.38 -2.30 -20.47
C ALA A 222 11.05 -1.58 -20.70
N THR A 223 9.95 -2.33 -20.93
CA THR A 223 8.62 -1.72 -21.11
C THR A 223 8.19 -0.98 -19.84
N MET A 224 8.34 -1.59 -18.68
CA MET A 224 7.89 -1.00 -17.42
C MET A 224 8.76 0.20 -17.04
N GLN A 225 10.07 0.14 -17.25
CA GLN A 225 10.95 1.30 -17.08
C GLN A 225 10.53 2.45 -18.00
N ASN A 226 10.13 2.17 -19.25
CA ASN A 226 9.61 3.19 -20.14
C ASN A 226 8.27 3.77 -19.67
N GLU A 227 7.38 2.95 -19.12
CA GLU A 227 6.10 3.42 -18.54
C GLU A 227 6.33 4.32 -17.31
N PHE A 228 7.26 3.95 -16.42
CA PHE A 228 7.57 4.75 -15.23
C PHE A 228 8.34 6.04 -15.56
N ASN A 229 9.23 6.01 -16.55
CA ASN A 229 10.05 7.18 -16.93
C ASN A 229 9.38 8.05 -18.00
N GLY A 230 8.35 7.52 -18.67
CA GLY A 230 7.66 8.17 -19.77
C GLY A 230 6.75 9.33 -19.34
N PRO A 231 6.28 10.12 -20.31
CA PRO A 231 5.30 11.17 -20.04
C PRO A 231 3.98 10.56 -19.56
N GLN A 232 3.28 11.29 -18.69
CA GLN A 232 1.96 10.90 -18.20
C GLN A 232 0.95 11.06 -19.33
N THR A 233 0.58 9.96 -19.96
CA THR A 233 -0.47 9.97 -20.97
C THR A 233 -1.83 9.87 -20.28
N THR A 234 -2.57 10.97 -20.29
CA THR A 234 -3.96 11.02 -19.79
C THR A 234 -4.98 10.65 -20.88
N GLU A 235 -4.53 10.36 -22.10
CA GLU A 235 -5.39 10.04 -23.24
C GLU A 235 -5.49 8.51 -23.48
N GLN A 236 -6.73 8.01 -23.48
CA GLN A 236 -7.19 6.78 -24.16
C GLN A 236 -6.36 5.50 -24.00
N ASP A 237 -6.06 5.10 -22.76
CA ASP A 237 -5.46 3.79 -22.46
C ASP A 237 -6.49 2.75 -21.97
N GLY A 238 -7.79 3.03 -22.11
CA GLY A 238 -8.85 2.17 -21.58
C GLY A 238 -9.06 2.29 -20.06
N GLY A 239 -8.51 3.32 -19.42
CA GLY A 239 -8.66 3.58 -17.99
C GLY A 239 -7.76 2.71 -17.11
N VAL A 240 -6.64 2.22 -17.64
CA VAL A 240 -5.71 1.36 -16.92
C VAL A 240 -4.65 2.15 -16.12
N HIS A 241 -4.39 3.40 -16.51
CA HIS A 241 -3.61 4.38 -15.76
C HIS A 241 -4.54 5.41 -15.08
N GLY A 242 -4.02 6.04 -14.04
CA GLY A 242 -4.70 7.06 -13.25
C GLY A 242 -3.91 7.37 -12.00
N LEU A 243 -4.51 8.10 -11.06
CA LEU A 243 -3.94 8.18 -9.71
C LEU A 243 -4.04 6.82 -9.01
N ILE A 244 -2.92 6.39 -8.46
CA ILE A 244 -2.77 5.19 -7.64
C ILE A 244 -2.24 5.60 -6.26
N HIS A 245 -2.51 4.80 -5.23
CA HIS A 245 -1.86 4.92 -3.93
C HIS A 245 -0.36 4.75 -4.06
N GLY A 246 0.10 3.84 -4.94
CA GLY A 246 1.50 3.62 -5.25
C GLY A 246 2.23 2.77 -4.20
N ASP A 247 1.70 2.66 -2.99
CA ASP A 247 2.15 1.69 -1.97
C ASP A 247 0.99 0.97 -1.27
N PHE A 248 0.08 0.39 -2.05
CA PHE A 248 -1.11 -0.28 -1.50
C PHE A 248 -0.81 -1.73 -1.09
N TRP A 249 -0.48 -1.96 0.19
CA TRP A 249 -0.21 -3.27 0.78
C TRP A 249 -0.79 -3.36 2.20
N GLY A 250 -0.79 -4.54 2.83
CA GLY A 250 -1.46 -4.76 4.11
C GLY A 250 -0.94 -3.91 5.26
N GLY A 251 0.32 -3.44 5.20
CA GLY A 251 0.89 -2.53 6.21
C GLY A 251 0.29 -1.12 6.20
N ASN A 252 -0.33 -0.71 5.09
CA ASN A 252 -0.93 0.62 4.92
C ASN A 252 -2.46 0.61 5.04
N ILE A 253 -3.02 -0.49 5.56
CA ILE A 253 -4.45 -0.65 5.80
C ILE A 253 -4.63 -0.98 7.28
N LEU A 254 -5.29 -0.10 8.03
CA LEU A 254 -5.54 -0.25 9.46
C LEU A 254 -6.95 -0.75 9.73
N LEU A 255 -7.08 -1.69 10.67
CA LEU A 255 -8.34 -2.16 11.23
C LEU A 255 -8.37 -1.90 12.74
N PRO A 256 -9.57 -1.82 13.36
CA PRO A 256 -9.70 -1.90 14.81
C PRO A 256 -8.99 -3.15 15.36
N SER A 257 -8.28 -3.01 16.48
CA SER A 257 -7.47 -4.09 17.07
C SER A 257 -8.31 -5.17 17.77
N GLY A 258 -9.59 -4.90 17.99
CA GLY A 258 -10.54 -5.88 18.54
C GLY A 258 -10.99 -6.91 17.49
N PRO A 259 -11.77 -7.92 17.91
CA PRO A 259 -12.40 -8.86 16.99
C PRO A 259 -13.21 -8.12 15.92
N TRP A 260 -13.06 -8.55 14.67
CA TRP A 260 -13.80 -8.02 13.55
C TRP A 260 -15.30 -8.25 13.77
N THR A 261 -16.03 -7.15 13.89
CA THR A 261 -17.48 -7.14 14.01
C THR A 261 -18.05 -6.23 12.95
N GLU A 262 -18.96 -6.76 12.14
CA GLU A 262 -19.71 -5.98 11.16
C GLU A 262 -21.09 -5.62 11.70
N SER A 263 -21.41 -4.34 11.64
CA SER A 263 -22.73 -3.86 12.03
C SER A 263 -23.72 -4.08 10.90
N GLN A 264 -24.87 -4.64 11.25
CA GLN A 264 -26.04 -4.68 10.36
C GLN A 264 -26.72 -3.31 10.22
N ASP A 265 -26.41 -2.37 11.12
CA ASP A 265 -26.87 -0.98 11.05
C ASP A 265 -25.87 -0.15 10.20
N PRO A 266 -26.28 0.36 9.03
CA PRO A 266 -25.44 1.21 8.18
C PRO A 266 -24.98 2.51 8.85
N ALA A 267 -25.64 2.95 9.93
CA ALA A 267 -25.24 4.12 10.70
C ALA A 267 -24.05 3.85 11.65
N LYS A 268 -23.65 2.59 11.82
CA LYS A 268 -22.54 2.17 12.70
C LYS A 268 -21.58 1.21 11.99
N PRO A 269 -21.08 1.54 10.79
CA PRO A 269 -20.25 0.62 10.03
C PRO A 269 -18.91 0.35 10.73
N THR A 270 -18.29 -0.78 10.42
CA THR A 270 -16.92 -1.09 10.84
C THR A 270 -15.95 -0.21 10.07
N ASP A 271 -15.02 0.44 10.76
CA ASP A 271 -14.04 1.31 10.09
C ASP A 271 -12.85 0.50 9.53
N ILE A 272 -12.40 0.87 8.34
CA ILE A 272 -11.08 0.55 7.77
C ILE A 272 -10.43 1.87 7.36
N PHE A 273 -9.12 1.99 7.59
CA PHE A 273 -8.37 3.19 7.24
C PHE A 273 -7.23 2.88 6.27
N VAL A 274 -7.16 3.63 5.16
CA VAL A 274 -6.04 3.58 4.21
C VAL A 274 -5.12 4.75 4.47
N ILE A 275 -3.87 4.46 4.85
CA ILE A 275 -2.89 5.44 5.32
C ILE A 275 -1.65 5.47 4.39
N ASP A 276 -0.75 6.42 4.67
CA ASP A 276 0.56 6.54 4.02
C ASP A 276 0.50 6.84 2.51
N TRP A 277 -0.05 8.00 2.20
CA TRP A 277 -0.30 8.44 0.83
C TRP A 277 0.90 9.14 0.19
N GLU A 278 2.10 9.02 0.74
CA GLU A 278 3.28 9.73 0.21
C GLU A 278 3.75 9.21 -1.15
N ASN A 279 3.45 7.96 -1.47
CA ASN A 279 3.80 7.32 -2.74
C ASN A 279 2.72 7.51 -3.83
N VAL A 280 1.71 8.33 -3.53
CA VAL A 280 0.64 8.66 -4.47
C VAL A 280 1.23 9.24 -5.76
N GLN A 281 0.75 8.76 -6.90
CA GLN A 281 1.32 9.12 -8.19
C GLN A 281 0.35 8.79 -9.31
N PHE A 282 0.62 9.33 -10.50
CA PHE A 282 -0.02 8.86 -11.72
C PHE A 282 0.72 7.62 -12.22
N GLY A 283 0.02 6.50 -12.35
CA GLY A 283 0.61 5.22 -12.72
C GLY A 283 -0.43 4.18 -13.11
N HIS A 284 0.03 2.99 -13.42
CA HIS A 284 -0.84 1.89 -13.81
C HIS A 284 -1.56 1.32 -12.57
N ARG A 285 -2.89 1.19 -12.62
CA ARG A 285 -3.72 0.64 -11.53
C ARG A 285 -3.31 -0.77 -11.07
N ALA A 286 -2.64 -1.52 -11.95
CA ALA A 286 -2.11 -2.84 -11.63
C ALA A 286 -1.02 -2.81 -10.55
N VAL A 287 -0.36 -1.67 -10.30
CA VAL A 287 0.59 -1.49 -9.21
C VAL A 287 -0.08 -1.72 -7.85
N ASP A 288 -1.23 -1.09 -7.60
CA ASP A 288 -1.94 -1.22 -6.32
C ASP A 288 -2.60 -2.60 -6.18
N VAL A 289 -3.29 -3.05 -7.24
CA VAL A 289 -4.01 -4.34 -7.22
C VAL A 289 -3.03 -5.51 -7.10
N GLY A 290 -1.98 -5.52 -7.92
CA GLY A 290 -0.95 -6.56 -7.90
C GLY A 290 -0.12 -6.52 -6.62
N GLY A 291 0.17 -5.32 -6.11
CA GLY A 291 0.89 -5.11 -4.85
C GLY A 291 0.20 -5.77 -3.67
N LEU A 292 -1.08 -5.47 -3.45
CA LEU A 292 -1.83 -6.07 -2.32
C LEU A 292 -2.01 -7.58 -2.49
N LEU A 293 -2.29 -8.07 -3.69
CA LEU A 293 -2.43 -9.51 -3.93
C LEU A 293 -1.15 -10.29 -3.64
N ALA A 294 0.00 -9.75 -4.08
CA ALA A 294 1.29 -10.34 -3.79
C ALA A 294 1.62 -10.28 -2.29
N ASP A 295 1.30 -9.18 -1.62
CA ASP A 295 1.51 -9.02 -0.18
C ASP A 295 0.67 -10.01 0.64
N LEU A 296 -0.62 -10.17 0.33
CA LEU A 296 -1.46 -11.17 0.99
C LEU A 296 -0.96 -12.59 0.72
N TYR A 297 -0.55 -12.88 -0.52
CA TYR A 297 0.01 -14.19 -0.87
C TYR A 297 1.32 -14.47 -0.14
N GLU A 298 2.18 -13.47 0.05
CA GLU A 298 3.42 -13.60 0.81
C GLU A 298 3.15 -14.16 2.22
N ARG A 299 2.08 -13.71 2.88
CA ARG A 299 1.72 -14.11 4.25
C ARG A 299 1.25 -15.56 4.27
N TYR A 300 0.42 -15.95 3.31
CA TYR A 300 0.05 -17.35 3.11
C TYR A 300 1.29 -18.21 2.85
N HIS A 301 2.07 -17.86 1.84
CA HIS A 301 3.21 -18.64 1.38
C HIS A 301 4.24 -18.77 2.49
N PHE A 302 4.80 -17.67 2.99
CA PHE A 302 5.92 -17.68 3.91
C PHE A 302 5.54 -17.95 5.37
N LYS A 303 4.36 -17.51 5.82
CA LYS A 303 3.95 -17.58 7.23
C LYS A 303 2.80 -18.54 7.49
N GLY A 304 2.21 -19.14 6.46
CA GLY A 304 1.12 -20.11 6.61
C GLY A 304 -0.20 -19.48 7.06
N VAL A 305 -0.38 -18.18 6.81
CA VAL A 305 -1.61 -17.48 7.18
C VAL A 305 -2.75 -17.87 6.23
N GLU A 306 -3.58 -18.83 6.65
CA GLU A 306 -4.68 -19.32 5.81
C GLU A 306 -5.73 -18.25 5.51
N ALA A 307 -5.94 -17.30 6.43
CA ALA A 307 -6.89 -16.18 6.27
C ALA A 307 -6.56 -15.27 5.08
N SER A 308 -5.31 -15.25 4.60
CA SER A 308 -4.91 -14.45 3.45
C SER A 308 -5.60 -14.88 2.15
N ILE A 309 -5.87 -16.18 1.95
CA ILE A 309 -6.50 -16.68 0.72
C ILE A 309 -7.96 -16.18 0.57
N PRO A 310 -8.86 -16.33 1.55
CA PRO A 310 -10.19 -15.74 1.46
C PRO A 310 -10.14 -14.20 1.35
N ALA A 311 -9.18 -13.52 2.01
CA ALA A 311 -8.99 -12.09 1.82
C ALA A 311 -8.61 -11.70 0.39
N MET A 312 -7.71 -12.44 -0.26
CA MET A 312 -7.38 -12.24 -1.68
C MET A 312 -8.61 -12.43 -2.58
N LYS A 313 -9.39 -13.49 -2.34
CA LYS A 313 -10.62 -13.75 -3.11
C LYS A 313 -11.63 -12.62 -2.96
N GLY A 314 -11.90 -12.21 -1.73
CA GLY A 314 -12.76 -11.06 -1.44
C GLY A 314 -12.24 -9.78 -2.10
N PHE A 315 -10.93 -9.53 -2.08
CA PHE A 315 -10.34 -8.37 -2.74
C PHE A 315 -10.55 -8.36 -4.26
N ILE A 316 -10.37 -9.51 -4.92
CA ILE A 316 -10.64 -9.67 -6.36
C ILE A 316 -12.12 -9.41 -6.65
N GLU A 317 -13.01 -10.02 -5.88
CA GLU A 317 -14.46 -9.83 -6.02
C GLU A 317 -14.86 -8.36 -5.79
N GLY A 318 -14.32 -7.73 -4.76
CA GLY A 318 -14.63 -6.37 -4.36
C GLY A 318 -14.15 -5.34 -5.38
N TYR A 319 -12.92 -5.51 -5.89
CA TYR A 319 -12.45 -4.72 -7.02
C TYR A 319 -13.32 -5.01 -8.25
N GLY A 320 -13.71 -6.25 -8.46
CA GLY A 320 -14.66 -6.65 -9.48
C GLY A 320 -14.06 -6.61 -10.89
N PRO A 321 -14.91 -6.59 -11.94
CA PRO A 321 -14.46 -6.94 -13.27
C PRO A 321 -13.37 -6.03 -13.86
N LEU A 322 -12.34 -6.66 -14.42
CA LEU A 322 -11.22 -6.00 -15.10
C LEU A 322 -11.29 -6.20 -16.61
N SER A 323 -10.73 -5.27 -17.39
CA SER A 323 -10.36 -5.62 -18.77
C SER A 323 -9.30 -6.72 -18.74
N GLU A 324 -9.27 -7.59 -19.76
CA GLU A 324 -8.25 -8.63 -19.81
C GLU A 324 -6.83 -8.05 -19.78
N ASP A 325 -6.60 -6.92 -20.46
CA ASP A 325 -5.29 -6.26 -20.45
C ASP A 325 -4.86 -5.82 -19.04
N LEU A 326 -5.76 -5.23 -18.26
CA LEU A 326 -5.49 -4.87 -16.87
C LEU A 326 -5.24 -6.13 -16.01
N ALA A 327 -6.00 -7.21 -16.20
CA ALA A 327 -5.79 -8.46 -15.47
C ALA A 327 -4.40 -9.09 -15.76
N TYR A 328 -3.96 -9.10 -17.02
CA TYR A 328 -2.62 -9.55 -17.40
C TYR A 328 -1.53 -8.68 -16.79
N ARG A 329 -1.73 -7.36 -16.76
CA ARG A 329 -0.79 -6.42 -16.11
C ARG A 329 -0.74 -6.63 -14.61
N VAL A 330 -1.88 -6.89 -13.95
CA VAL A 330 -1.92 -7.26 -12.52
C VAL A 330 -1.06 -8.49 -12.26
N ALA A 331 -1.11 -9.52 -13.12
CA ALA A 331 -0.24 -10.68 -12.98
C ALA A 331 1.25 -10.31 -12.99
N VAL A 332 1.65 -9.44 -13.93
CA VAL A 332 3.05 -8.96 -14.01
C VAL A 332 3.44 -8.18 -12.76
N HIS A 333 2.63 -7.21 -12.33
CA HIS A 333 2.92 -6.40 -11.14
C HIS A 333 2.96 -7.25 -9.86
N ALA A 334 2.04 -8.20 -9.69
CA ALA A 334 2.04 -9.12 -8.56
C ALA A 334 3.29 -10.01 -8.55
N GLY A 335 3.70 -10.53 -9.71
CA GLY A 335 4.89 -11.35 -9.83
C GLY A 335 6.17 -10.58 -9.48
N VAL A 336 6.31 -9.35 -9.97
CA VAL A 336 7.43 -8.46 -9.62
C VAL A 336 7.44 -8.17 -8.12
N HIS A 337 6.30 -7.81 -7.54
CA HIS A 337 6.20 -7.51 -6.11
C HIS A 337 6.60 -8.72 -5.23
N LEU A 338 6.18 -9.92 -5.62
CA LEU A 338 6.51 -11.17 -4.91
C LEU A 338 8.02 -11.47 -4.98
N ILE A 339 8.68 -11.23 -6.10
CA ILE A 339 10.14 -11.35 -6.23
C ILE A 339 10.85 -10.30 -5.36
N CYS A 340 10.41 -9.04 -5.44
CA CYS A 340 11.04 -7.91 -4.77
C CYS A 340 10.96 -7.96 -3.24
N TRP A 341 10.13 -8.84 -2.66
CA TRP A 341 10.21 -9.23 -1.25
C TRP A 341 11.66 -9.50 -0.81
N TYR A 342 12.46 -10.13 -1.67
CA TYR A 342 13.85 -10.50 -1.38
C TYR A 342 14.72 -9.28 -1.02
N TYR A 343 14.42 -8.09 -1.57
CA TYR A 343 15.14 -6.84 -1.29
C TYR A 343 14.42 -5.90 -0.34
N ARG A 344 13.17 -6.17 0.05
CA ARG A 344 12.46 -5.45 1.12
C ARG A 344 13.01 -5.77 2.53
N ARG A 345 13.91 -6.75 2.65
CA ARG A 345 14.64 -7.09 3.87
C ARG A 345 16.08 -6.55 3.85
N ASN A 346 16.74 -6.58 5.01
CA ASN A 346 18.18 -6.36 5.07
C ASN A 346 18.92 -7.41 4.21
N ARG A 347 19.56 -6.95 3.13
CA ARG A 347 20.25 -7.80 2.13
C ARG A 347 21.40 -8.63 2.73
N ASN A 348 22.00 -8.14 3.81
CA ASN A 348 23.11 -8.80 4.51
C ASN A 348 22.64 -9.75 5.61
N ALA A 349 21.35 -9.75 5.95
CA ALA A 349 20.80 -10.71 6.89
C ALA A 349 20.62 -12.10 6.22
N PRO A 350 20.66 -13.20 7.00
CA PRO A 350 20.23 -14.51 6.53
C PRO A 350 18.80 -14.45 5.94
N LEU A 351 18.50 -15.38 5.02
CA LEU A 351 17.13 -15.55 4.55
C LEU A 351 16.22 -15.92 5.73
N PRO A 352 15.07 -15.24 5.90
CA PRO A 352 14.15 -15.52 7.02
C PRO A 352 13.38 -16.84 6.85
N HIS A 353 13.47 -17.47 5.68
CA HIS A 353 12.80 -18.72 5.34
C HIS A 353 13.75 -19.69 4.64
N PRO A 354 13.48 -21.01 4.70
CA PRO A 354 14.28 -22.01 4.00
C PRO A 354 14.36 -21.74 2.50
N LEU A 355 15.53 -21.99 1.90
CA LEU A 355 15.78 -21.73 0.47
C LEU A 355 14.71 -22.35 -0.45
N PRO A 356 14.25 -23.60 -0.30
CA PRO A 356 13.20 -24.15 -1.17
C PRO A 356 11.90 -23.33 -1.17
N LYS A 357 11.56 -22.75 -0.02
CA LYS A 357 10.39 -21.89 0.15
C LYS A 357 10.59 -20.55 -0.56
N VAL A 358 11.80 -19.99 -0.48
CA VAL A 358 12.18 -18.78 -1.21
C VAL A 358 12.15 -19.02 -2.72
N LEU A 359 12.76 -20.12 -3.20
CA LEU A 359 12.75 -20.49 -4.62
C LEU A 359 11.32 -20.66 -5.15
N ALA A 360 10.43 -21.30 -4.40
CA ALA A 360 9.03 -21.42 -4.80
C ALA A 360 8.34 -20.06 -5.00
N ALA A 361 8.60 -19.07 -4.13
CA ALA A 361 8.06 -17.71 -4.31
C ALA A 361 8.64 -17.02 -5.56
N LEU A 362 9.95 -17.16 -5.79
CA LEU A 362 10.61 -16.59 -6.98
C LEU A 362 10.09 -17.24 -8.27
N THR A 363 9.90 -18.56 -8.28
CA THR A 363 9.31 -19.30 -9.41
C THR A 363 7.89 -18.82 -9.70
N ILE A 364 7.03 -18.71 -8.67
CA ILE A 364 5.67 -18.20 -8.85
C ILE A 364 5.68 -16.76 -9.37
N GLY A 365 6.53 -15.90 -8.79
CA GLY A 365 6.64 -14.51 -9.22
C GLY A 365 7.08 -14.38 -10.68
N ARG A 366 8.09 -15.15 -11.10
CA ARG A 366 8.52 -15.24 -12.50
C ARG A 366 7.40 -15.74 -13.40
N ASP A 367 6.72 -16.82 -13.01
CA ASP A 367 5.67 -17.42 -13.83
C ASP A 367 4.50 -16.47 -14.03
N LEU A 368 4.10 -15.73 -12.99
CA LEU A 368 3.10 -14.67 -13.12
C LEU A 368 3.52 -13.58 -14.11
N ILE A 369 4.80 -13.16 -14.09
CA ILE A 369 5.33 -12.20 -15.07
C ILE A 369 5.27 -12.79 -16.47
N PHE A 370 5.85 -13.97 -16.67
CA PHE A 370 5.98 -14.61 -17.97
C PHE A 370 4.61 -14.91 -18.59
N LYS A 371 3.69 -15.47 -17.79
CA LYS A 371 2.34 -15.86 -18.22
C LYS A 371 1.40 -14.67 -18.37
N GLY A 372 1.54 -13.65 -17.51
CA GLY A 372 0.88 -12.36 -17.67
C GLY A 372 1.28 -11.69 -18.98
N TRP A 373 2.58 -11.62 -19.26
CA TRP A 373 3.11 -11.02 -20.48
C TRP A 373 2.68 -11.79 -21.75
N ALA A 374 2.71 -13.12 -21.69
CA ALA A 374 2.27 -13.99 -22.79
C ALA A 374 0.73 -14.06 -22.94
N LYS A 375 -0.03 -13.40 -22.06
CA LYS A 375 -1.51 -13.44 -22.02
C LYS A 375 -2.07 -14.87 -21.93
N ASP A 376 -1.39 -15.74 -21.19
CA ASP A 376 -1.77 -17.16 -21.01
C ASP A 376 -2.90 -17.29 -19.96
N LYS A 377 -4.12 -16.94 -20.37
CA LYS A 377 -5.33 -16.98 -19.53
C LYS A 377 -5.56 -18.35 -18.90
N ALA A 378 -5.30 -19.43 -19.65
CA ALA A 378 -5.56 -20.79 -19.18
C ALA A 378 -4.66 -21.14 -17.98
N TRP A 379 -3.37 -20.80 -18.07
CA TRP A 379 -2.47 -20.96 -16.94
C TRP A 379 -2.82 -20.02 -15.77
N LEU A 380 -3.09 -18.75 -16.06
CA LEU A 380 -3.38 -17.74 -15.04
C LEU A 380 -4.65 -18.08 -14.23
N HIS A 381 -5.66 -18.66 -14.87
CA HIS A 381 -6.87 -19.16 -14.20
C HIS A 381 -6.58 -20.23 -13.13
N THR A 382 -5.46 -20.96 -13.25
CA THR A 382 -5.02 -21.95 -12.25
C THR A 382 -4.05 -21.41 -11.21
N SER A 383 -3.63 -20.15 -11.34
CA SER A 383 -2.63 -19.52 -10.48
C SER A 383 -3.23 -18.94 -9.19
N ILE A 384 -2.39 -18.32 -8.36
CA ILE A 384 -2.78 -17.67 -7.10
C ILE A 384 -3.75 -16.49 -7.30
N ILE A 385 -3.77 -15.90 -8.50
CA ILE A 385 -4.71 -14.84 -8.91
C ILE A 385 -5.80 -15.39 -9.85
N GLY A 386 -5.93 -16.71 -9.97
CA GLY A 386 -6.89 -17.39 -10.83
C GLY A 386 -8.34 -16.89 -10.73
N PRO A 387 -8.87 -16.57 -9.52
CA PRO A 387 -10.22 -16.00 -9.41
C PRO A 387 -10.44 -14.72 -10.24
N MET A 388 -9.39 -13.95 -10.52
CA MET A 388 -9.46 -12.76 -11.37
C MET A 388 -9.75 -13.07 -12.84
N PHE A 389 -9.40 -14.28 -13.29
CA PHE A 389 -9.55 -14.72 -14.67
C PHE A 389 -10.83 -15.55 -14.90
N ALA A 390 -11.69 -15.67 -13.89
CA ALA A 390 -13.02 -16.22 -14.04
C ALA A 390 -13.90 -15.29 -14.90
N ASP A 391 -14.84 -15.85 -15.67
CA ASP A 391 -15.67 -15.10 -16.62
C ASP A 391 -16.48 -13.96 -15.98
N GLU A 392 -16.84 -14.10 -14.71
CA GLU A 392 -17.56 -13.09 -13.92
C GLU A 392 -16.70 -11.89 -13.50
N ASN A 393 -15.38 -12.04 -13.51
CA ASN A 393 -14.40 -11.03 -13.09
C ASN A 393 -13.63 -10.41 -14.28
N LEU A 394 -14.02 -10.73 -15.50
CA LEU A 394 -13.48 -10.11 -16.72
C LEU A 394 -14.57 -9.38 -17.49
N LEU A 395 -14.26 -8.17 -17.95
CA LEU A 395 -15.08 -7.42 -18.90
C LEU A 395 -14.94 -8.08 -20.27
N LYS A 396 -16.08 -8.42 -20.87
CA LYS A 396 -16.17 -8.99 -22.22
C LYS A 396 -15.93 -7.97 -23.31
#